data_AF-X0TAU3-F1
#
_entry.id   AF-X0TAU3-F1
#
_cell.length_a   1.000
_cell.length_b   1.000
_cell.length_c   1.000
_cell.angle_alpha   90.00
_cell.angle_beta   90.00
_cell.angle_gamma   90.00
#
_symmetry.space_group_name_H-M   'P 1'
#
loop_
_entity.id
_entity.type
_entity.pdbx_description
1 polymer ?
#
loop_
_entity_poly.entity_id
_entity_poly.type
_entity_poly.pdbx_seq_one_letter_code
_entity_poly.pdbx_strand_id
1 'polypeptide(L)' 'MAWWKFDEGKGKTALDSVTQTKDAIMRTFWYMPGVSGTAVKFDGFTTHIVRKAADAPRLQDAFTFEA' A
#
# COMPACT_ATOMS: atom_id res chain seq x y z
N MET A 1 -12.84 -2.15 3.37
CA MET A 1 -12.00 -2.64 2.26
C MET A 1 -10.87 -1.64 2.06
N ALA A 2 -9.69 -2.11 1.66
CA ALA A 2 -8.54 -1.27 1.35
C ALA A 2 -7.89 -1.80 0.07
N TRP A 3 -7.44 -0.91 -0.82
CA TRP A 3 -6.79 -1.30 -2.06
C TRP A 3 -5.67 -0.34 -2.46
N TRP A 4 -4.43 -0.79 -2.32
CA TRP A 4 -3.25 -0.07 -2.80
C TRP A 4 -2.86 -0.58 -4.18
N LYS A 5 -2.84 0.34 -5.16
CA LYS A 5 -2.46 0.02 -6.54
C LYS A 5 -1.00 0.31 -6.85
N PHE A 6 -0.41 1.27 -6.14
CA PHE A 6 0.96 1.75 -6.36
C PHE A 6 1.22 2.42 -7.72
N ASP A 7 0.14 2.80 -8.44
CA ASP A 7 0.20 3.45 -9.75
C ASP A 7 0.67 4.92 -9.71
N GLU A 8 0.90 5.50 -8.52
CA GLU A 8 1.40 6.87 -8.40
C GLU A 8 2.80 7.02 -9.00
N GLY A 9 3.60 5.95 -8.96
CA GLY A 9 4.94 5.85 -9.55
C GLY A 9 5.98 6.81 -8.96
N LYS A 10 5.63 7.61 -7.96
CA LYS A 10 6.52 8.57 -7.28
C LYS A 10 5.97 8.95 -5.90
N GLY A 11 6.85 9.55 -5.09
CA GLY A 11 6.49 10.01 -3.74
C GLY A 11 6.64 8.91 -2.69
N LYS A 12 6.30 9.23 -1.44
CA LYS A 12 6.47 8.32 -0.28
C LYS A 12 5.15 7.91 0.35
N THR A 13 4.09 7.90 -0.44
CA THR A 13 2.74 7.60 0.02
C THR A 13 2.07 6.62 -0.93
N ALA A 14 1.44 5.60 -0.39
CA ALA A 14 0.53 4.71 -1.10
C ALA A 14 -0.90 5.18 -0.87
N LEU A 15 -1.64 5.43 -1.95
CA LEU A 15 -3.05 5.78 -1.90
C LEU A 15 -3.89 4.51 -1.87
N ASP A 16 -4.80 4.46 -0.90
CA ASP A 16 -5.90 3.52 -0.94
C ASP A 16 -6.99 4.03 -1.88
N SER A 17 -7.22 3.29 -2.96
CA SER A 17 -8.21 3.64 -3.97
C SER A 17 -9.63 3.61 -3.44
N VAL A 18 -9.91 2.86 -2.37
CA VAL A 18 -11.27 2.73 -1.79
C VAL A 18 -11.57 3.87 -0.85
N THR A 19 -10.69 4.14 0.12
CA THR A 19 -10.95 5.14 1.18
C THR A 19 -10.34 6.51 0.87
N GLN A 20 -9.53 6.63 -0.19
CA GLN A 20 -8.73 7.81 -0.51
C GLN A 20 -7.74 8.19 0.61
N THR A 21 -7.44 7.26 1.52
CA THR A 21 -6.46 7.44 2.58
C THR A 21 -5.05 7.31 2.01
N LYS A 22 -4.16 8.21 2.43
CA LYS A 22 -2.74 8.16 2.06
C LYS A 22 -1.94 7.53 3.21
N ASP A 23 -1.35 6.37 2.95
CA ASP A 23 -0.48 5.68 3.89
C ASP A 23 0.98 5.96 3.54
N ALA A 24 1.82 6.16 4.54
CA ALA A 24 3.24 6.44 4.32
C ALA A 24 4.01 5.15 4.04
N ILE A 25 4.83 5.16 2.98
CA ILE A 25 5.80 4.11 2.69
C ILE A 25 7.11 4.51 3.39
N MET A 26 7.50 3.70 4.37
CA MET A 26 8.66 3.97 5.20
C MET A 26 9.91 3.29 4.66
N ARG A 27 11.08 3.89 4.97
CA ARG A 27 12.41 3.38 4.61
C ARG A 27 12.70 3.45 3.11
N THR A 28 13.45 2.49 2.59
CA THR A 28 14.02 2.49 1.24
C THR A 28 13.19 1.62 0.32
N PHE A 29 12.59 2.22 -0.70
CA PHE A 29 11.77 1.51 -1.68
C PHE A 29 11.99 2.11 -3.06
N TRP A 30 11.59 1.37 -4.09
CA TRP A 30 11.69 1.82 -5.48
C TRP A 30 10.37 1.57 -6.20
N TYR A 31 9.95 2.51 -7.04
CA TYR A 31 8.89 2.25 -8.01
C TYR A 31 9.48 1.58 -9.24
N MET A 32 8.80 0.54 -9.72
CA MET A 32 9.19 -0.19 -10.93
C MET A 32 7.93 -0.55 -11.73
N PRO A 33 8.03 -0.72 -13.05
CA PRO A 33 6.92 -1.26 -13.84
C PRO A 33 6.46 -2.60 -13.25
N GLY A 34 5.15 -2.70 -12.98
CA GLY A 34 4.51 -3.90 -12.42
C GLY A 34 3.70 -4.67 -13.47
N VAL A 35 3.00 -5.71 -13.03
CA VAL A 35 2.07 -6.48 -13.89
C VAL A 35 0.93 -5.60 -14.41
N SER A 36 0.46 -4.68 -13.59
CA SER A 36 -0.49 -3.64 -13.98
C SER A 36 0.04 -2.29 -13.53
N GLY A 37 0.44 -1.44 -14.48
CA GLY A 37 0.94 -0.10 -14.19
C GLY A 37 2.26 -0.10 -13.43
N THR A 38 2.29 0.50 -12.24
CA THR A 38 3.51 0.61 -11.42
C THR A 38 3.38 -0.19 -10.12
N ALA A 39 4.49 -0.73 -9.64
CA ALA A 39 4.58 -1.45 -8.38
C ALA A 39 5.67 -0.86 -7.48
N VAL A 40 5.57 -1.11 -6.18
CA VAL A 40 6.62 -0.78 -5.20
C VAL A 40 7.46 -2.01 -4.91
N LYS A 41 8.76 -1.91 -5.15
CA LYS A 41 9.75 -2.89 -4.73
C LYS A 41 10.30 -2.53 -3.35
N PHE A 42 10.12 -3.46 -2.43
CA PHE A 42 10.61 -3.35 -1.05
C PHE A 42 12.09 -3.73 -0.99
N ASP A 43 12.83 -3.15 -0.05
CA ASP A 43 14.24 -3.50 0.21
C ASP A 43 14.47 -4.93 0.73
N GLY A 44 13.42 -5.58 1.22
CA GLY A 44 13.48 -6.92 1.82
C GLY A 44 13.95 -6.95 3.28
N PHE A 45 14.19 -5.78 3.90
CA PHE A 45 14.68 -5.69 5.27
C PHE A 45 13.80 -4.83 6.16
N THR A 46 13.48 -3.61 5.73
CA THR A 46 12.88 -2.60 6.61
C THR A 46 11.67 -1.89 6.02
N THR A 47 11.44 -2.03 4.71
CA THR A 47 10.33 -1.36 4.02
C THR A 47 8.99 -1.86 4.54
N HIS A 48 8.13 -0.93 4.90
CA HIS A 48 6.76 -1.22 5.31
C HIS A 48 5.85 -0.03 5.03
N ILE A 49 4.55 -0.30 4.93
CA ILE A 49 3.51 0.70 4.76
C ILE A 49 2.75 0.80 6.08
N VAL A 50 2.55 2.01 6.58
CA VAL A 50 1.87 2.23 7.86
C VAL A 50 0.47 2.76 7.61
N ARG A 51 -0.52 1.96 8.02
CA ARG A 51 -1.90 2.38 8.18
C ARG A 51 -2.25 2.55 9.64
N LYS A 52 -2.85 3.68 10.00
CA LYS A 52 -3.36 3.91 11.36
C LYS A 52 -4.49 2.92 11.65
N ALA A 53 -4.52 2.38 12.86
CA ALA A 53 -5.55 1.42 13.27
C ALA A 53 -6.98 1.97 13.13
N ALA A 54 -7.18 3.28 13.32
CA ALA A 54 -8.48 3.93 13.13
C ALA A 54 -8.97 3.92 11.66
N ASP A 55 -8.03 3.90 10.71
CA ASP A 55 -8.29 3.91 9.27
C ASP A 55 -8.24 2.49 8.65
N ALA A 56 -7.90 1.48 9.47
CA ALA A 56 -7.85 0.10 9.05
C ALA A 56 -9.27 -0.46 8.81
N PRO A 57 -9.48 -1.28 7.76
CA PRO A 57 -10.73 -2.01 7.59
C PRO A 57 -11.04 -2.84 8.83
N ARG A 58 -12.24 -2.68 9.40
CA ARG A 58 -12.70 -3.53 10.48
C ARG A 58 -12.92 -4.94 9.94
N LEU A 59 -12.19 -5.89 10.50
CA LEU A 59 -12.36 -7.30 10.22
C LEU A 59 -13.65 -7.77 10.91
N GLN A 60 -14.48 -8.50 10.18
CA GLN A 60 -15.69 -9.16 10.70
C GLN A 60 -15.46 -10.69 10.73
N ASP A 61 -16.52 -11.49 10.65
CA ASP A 61 -16.44 -12.96 10.75
C ASP A 61 -15.55 -13.61 9.68
N ALA A 62 -15.41 -12.98 8.51
CA ALA A 62 -14.51 -13.40 7.44
C ALA A 62 -13.89 -12.19 6.73
N PHE A 63 -12.67 -12.38 6.23
CA PHE A 63 -11.96 -11.39 5.40
C PHE A 63 -11.01 -12.10 4.43
N THR A 64 -10.51 -11.34 3.45
CA THR A 64 -9.60 -11.82 2.40
C THR A 64 -8.47 -10.81 2.19
N PHE A 65 -7.29 -11.35 1.87
CA PHE A 65 -6.12 -10.58 1.44
C PHE A 65 -5.67 -11.09 0.07
N GLU A 66 -5.29 -10.18 -0.82
CA GLU A 66 -4.78 -10.45 -2.16
C GLU A 66 -3.70 -9.40 -2.49
N ALA A 67 -2.65 -9.81 -3.22
CA ALA A 67 -1.53 -8.97 -3.62
C ALA A 67 -0.90 -9.46 -4.92
#